data_AF-D1PNK7-F1
#
_entry.id   AF-D1PNK7-F1
#
_cell.length_a   1.000
_cell.length_b   1.000
_cell.length_c   1.000
_cell.angle_alpha   90.00
_cell.angle_beta   90.00
_cell.angle_gamma   90.00
#
_symmetry.space_group_name_H-M   'P 1'
#
loop_
_entity.id
_entity.type
_entity.pdbx_description
1 polymer ?
#
loop_
_entity_poly.entity_id
_entity_poly.type
_entity_poly.pdbx_seq_one_letter_code
_entity_poly.pdbx_strand_id
1 'polypeptide(L)'
;MVAPGEVDDIVIAGMGAETIMEILEAAPWVFDQRYNLVLVPATKHSILRRWLARRGFEMRGETLAQAAGRWYAVMNARYAGTEHEPDGLECLCGKTEGQPGFGAYCAQQNGKLKKYRLGLAPGAEADAVDVLIQELEKRSCL
;
A
#
# COMPACT_ATOMS: atom_id res chain seq x y z
N MET A 1 -6.06 26.07 3.30
CA MET A 1 -5.32 25.38 2.23
C MET A 1 -3.86 25.42 2.61
N VAL A 2 -3.11 24.35 2.36
CA VAL A 2 -1.66 24.32 2.57
C VAL A 2 -1.00 24.79 1.28
N ALA A 3 -0.08 25.75 1.38
CA ALA A 3 0.67 26.27 0.25
C ALA A 3 1.97 25.46 0.01
N PRO A 4 2.50 25.41 -1.23
CA PRO A 4 3.81 24.81 -1.49
C PRO A 4 4.90 25.43 -0.61
N GLY A 5 5.69 24.58 0.06
CA GLY A 5 6.78 25.00 0.93
C GLY A 5 6.39 25.47 2.33
N GLU A 6 5.10 25.50 2.68
CA GLU A 6 4.59 25.77 4.03
C GLU A 6 4.92 24.63 5.02
N VAL A 7 5.00 23.40 4.50
CA VAL A 7 5.27 22.18 5.25
C VAL A 7 6.31 21.32 4.53
N ASP A 8 6.98 20.43 5.27
CA ASP A 8 7.90 19.44 4.70
C ASP A 8 7.34 18.00 4.83
N ASP A 9 6.57 17.73 5.88
CA ASP A 9 5.93 16.44 6.15
C ASP A 9 4.41 16.52 5.96
N ILE A 10 3.85 15.54 5.24
CA ILE A 10 2.43 15.44 4.95
C ILE A 10 1.92 14.10 5.45
N VAL A 11 1.01 14.14 6.43
CA VAL A 11 0.41 12.94 7.02
C VAL A 11 -1.04 12.83 6.59
N ILE A 12 -1.41 11.72 5.96
CA ILE A 12 -2.80 11.41 5.60
C ILE A 12 -3.17 10.05 6.16
N ALA A 13 -4.06 10.02 7.16
CA ALA A 13 -4.40 8.81 7.90
C ALA A 13 -5.91 8.62 7.99
N GLY A 14 -6.35 7.35 8.07
CA GLY A 14 -7.75 7.01 8.31
C GLY A 14 -8.68 7.13 7.10
N MET A 15 -8.15 7.49 5.92
CA MET A 15 -8.91 7.63 4.68
C MET A 15 -8.78 6.39 3.78
N GLY A 16 -9.74 6.16 2.89
CA GLY A 16 -9.60 5.14 1.84
C GLY A 16 -8.56 5.54 0.80
N ALA A 17 -7.92 4.55 0.16
CA ALA A 17 -6.87 4.81 -0.84
C ALA A 17 -7.30 5.79 -1.95
N GLU A 18 -8.53 5.68 -2.46
CA GLU A 18 -9.07 6.55 -3.53
C GLU A 18 -9.08 8.01 -3.12
N THR A 19 -9.59 8.32 -1.92
CA THR A 19 -9.57 9.68 -1.39
C THR A 19 -8.14 10.20 -1.19
N ILE A 20 -7.20 9.35 -0.75
CA ILE A 20 -5.79 9.75 -0.63
C ILE A 20 -5.22 10.10 -2.02
N MET A 21 -5.47 9.27 -3.03
CA MET A 21 -5.02 9.53 -4.41
C MET A 21 -5.60 10.85 -4.93
N GLU A 22 -6.89 11.09 -4.75
CA GLU A 22 -7.55 12.35 -5.13
C GLU A 22 -6.94 13.59 -4.46
N ILE A 23 -6.64 13.50 -3.16
CA ILE A 23 -5.98 14.58 -2.41
C ILE A 23 -4.59 14.88 -3.00
N LEU A 24 -3.80 13.85 -3.31
CA LEU A 24 -2.47 14.02 -3.88
C LEU A 24 -2.52 14.59 -5.31
N GLU A 25 -3.45 14.12 -6.15
CA GLU A 25 -3.68 14.64 -7.51
C GLU A 25 -4.12 16.11 -7.49
N ALA A 26 -4.95 16.51 -6.51
CA ALA A 26 -5.37 17.90 -6.33
C ALA A 26 -4.24 18.82 -5.83
N ALA A 27 -3.14 18.25 -5.35
CA ALA A 27 -1.98 18.97 -4.82
C ALA A 27 -0.70 18.58 -5.59
N PRO A 28 -0.59 18.83 -6.90
CA PRO A 28 0.50 18.31 -7.73
C PRO A 28 1.90 18.76 -7.28
N TRP A 29 1.98 19.82 -6.47
CA TRP A 29 3.23 20.27 -5.85
C TRP A 29 3.86 19.22 -4.92
N VAL A 30 3.10 18.21 -4.45
CA VAL A 30 3.65 17.11 -3.62
C VAL A 30 4.52 16.13 -4.41
N PHE A 31 4.51 16.20 -5.74
CA PHE A 31 5.34 15.40 -6.65
C PHE A 31 6.75 16.02 -6.75
N ASP A 32 7.38 16.19 -5.59
CA ASP A 32 8.70 16.78 -5.43
C ASP A 32 9.43 16.05 -4.29
N GLN A 33 10.75 15.83 -4.47
CA GLN A 33 11.59 15.12 -3.51
C GLN A 33 11.68 15.80 -2.14
N ARG A 34 11.35 17.10 -2.05
CA ARG A 34 11.33 17.85 -0.80
C ARG A 34 10.35 17.26 0.21
N TYR A 35 9.19 16.81 -0.24
CA TYR A 35 8.11 16.41 0.67
C TYR A 35 8.27 14.97 1.14
N ASN A 36 7.95 14.74 2.40
CA ASN A 36 7.86 13.42 3.00
C ASN A 36 6.38 13.06 3.22
N LEU A 37 5.92 11.95 2.64
CA LEU A 37 4.55 11.50 2.81
C LEU A 37 4.49 10.36 3.82
N VAL A 38 3.62 10.49 4.82
CA VAL A 38 3.26 9.41 5.73
C VAL A 38 1.78 9.09 5.56
N LEU A 39 1.49 7.95 4.94
CA LEU A 39 0.15 7.57 4.53
C LEU A 39 -0.32 6.34 5.33
N VAL A 40 -1.49 6.42 5.95
CA VAL A 40 -2.10 5.31 6.70
C VAL A 40 -3.49 5.04 6.12
N PRO A 41 -3.58 4.35 4.97
CA PRO A 41 -4.86 4.05 4.33
C PRO A 41 -5.70 3.11 5.21
N ALA A 42 -6.97 3.47 5.43
CA ALA A 42 -7.93 2.64 6.14
C ALA A 42 -8.36 1.41 5.32
N THR A 43 -8.37 1.53 3.98
CA THR A 43 -8.78 0.47 3.04
C THR A 43 -7.96 0.55 1.74
N LYS A 44 -7.97 -0.53 0.96
CA LYS A 44 -7.37 -0.62 -0.39
C LYS A 44 -5.87 -0.21 -0.46
N HIS A 45 -5.09 -0.53 0.57
CA HIS A 45 -3.64 -0.20 0.62
C HIS A 45 -2.84 -0.75 -0.58
N SER A 46 -3.23 -1.89 -1.16
CA SER A 46 -2.57 -2.44 -2.35
C SER A 46 -2.76 -1.56 -3.58
N ILE A 47 -3.92 -0.92 -3.71
CA ILE A 47 -4.20 0.04 -4.77
C ILE A 47 -3.36 1.30 -4.55
N LEU A 48 -3.24 1.77 -3.31
CA LEU A 48 -2.42 2.94 -3.00
C LEU A 48 -0.93 2.69 -3.31
N ARG A 49 -0.36 1.55 -2.91
CA ARG A 49 1.04 1.21 -3.25
C ARG A 49 1.26 1.17 -4.75
N ARG A 50 0.33 0.53 -5.50
CA ARG A 50 0.40 0.48 -6.96
C ARG A 50 0.36 1.86 -7.60
N TRP A 51 -0.52 2.73 -7.12
CA TRP A 51 -0.63 4.09 -7.61
C TRP A 51 0.64 4.90 -7.30
N LEU A 52 1.17 4.79 -6.08
CA LEU A 52 2.41 5.50 -5.70
C LEU A 52 3.57 5.11 -6.62
N ALA A 53 3.80 3.80 -6.83
CA ALA A 53 4.83 3.30 -7.74
C ALA A 53 4.64 3.82 -9.18
N ARG A 54 3.41 3.78 -9.70
CA ARG A 54 3.09 4.27 -11.06
C ARG A 54 3.17 5.79 -11.20
N ARG A 55 3.10 6.53 -10.09
CA ARG A 55 3.22 7.99 -10.06
C ARG A 55 4.63 8.44 -9.73
N GLY A 56 5.60 7.53 -9.69
CA GLY A 56 7.00 7.84 -9.49
C GLY A 56 7.39 8.04 -8.03
N PHE A 57 6.57 7.61 -7.08
CA PHE A 57 6.91 7.59 -5.67
C PHE A 57 7.63 6.30 -5.30
N GLU A 58 8.70 6.43 -4.53
CA GLU A 58 9.38 5.31 -3.90
C GLU A 58 8.88 5.13 -2.46
N MET A 59 8.81 3.88 -2.00
CA MET A 59 8.62 3.59 -0.57
C MET A 59 9.97 3.73 0.15
N ARG A 60 10.08 4.69 1.07
CA ARG A 60 11.27 4.83 1.92
C ARG A 60 11.28 3.80 3.05
N GLY A 61 10.10 3.41 3.52
CA GLY A 61 9.91 2.41 4.55
C GLY A 61 8.44 2.22 4.87
N GLU A 62 8.13 1.15 5.59
CA GLU A 62 6.78 0.91 6.09
C GLU A 62 6.84 0.43 7.53
N THR A 63 5.77 0.63 8.29
CA THR A 63 5.65 0.12 9.65
C THR A 63 4.29 -0.51 9.86
N LEU A 64 4.27 -1.74 10.36
CA LEU A 64 3.03 -2.39 10.77
C LEU A 64 2.56 -1.85 12.12
N ALA A 65 1.28 -1.48 12.18
CA ALA A 65 0.61 -1.06 13.40
C ALA A 65 -0.67 -1.86 13.59
N GLN A 66 -0.96 -2.25 14.83
CA GLN A 66 -2.22 -2.91 15.18
C GLN A 66 -3.11 -1.94 15.96
N ALA A 67 -4.35 -1.77 15.50
CA ALA A 67 -5.35 -0.96 16.18
C ALA A 67 -6.74 -1.58 16.00
N ALA A 68 -7.53 -1.62 17.08
CA ALA A 68 -8.88 -2.18 17.09
C ALA A 68 -8.99 -3.57 16.42
N GLY A 69 -8.00 -4.45 16.66
CA GLY A 69 -7.95 -5.80 16.10
C GLY A 69 -7.61 -5.88 14.60
N ARG A 70 -7.16 -4.79 13.98
CA ARG A 70 -6.77 -4.74 12.55
C ARG A 70 -5.32 -4.32 12.40
N TRP A 71 -4.65 -4.89 11.41
CA TRP A 71 -3.31 -4.49 11.00
C TRP A 71 -3.36 -3.43 9.90
N TYR A 72 -2.61 -2.36 10.11
CA TYR A 72 -2.39 -1.26 9.20
C TYR A 72 -0.93 -1.21 8.78
N ALA A 73 -0.69 -0.79 7.54
CA ALA A 73 0.64 -0.40 7.09
C ALA A 73 0.72 1.12 7.08
N VAL A 74 1.63 1.67 7.87
CA VAL A 74 2.05 3.07 7.78
C VAL A 74 3.08 3.13 6.67
N MET A 75 2.76 3.85 5.59
CA MET A 75 3.59 3.96 4.40
C MET A 75 4.37 5.27 4.44
N ASN A 76 5.70 5.20 4.42
CA ASN A 76 6.53 6.37 4.16
C ASN A 76 6.94 6.38 2.69
N ALA A 77 6.49 7.41 1.96
CA ALA A 77 6.70 7.56 0.54
C ALA A 77 7.29 8.93 0.21
N ARG A 78 8.10 8.97 -0.85
CA ARG A 78 8.67 10.21 -1.39
C ARG A 78 8.69 10.14 -2.90
N TYR A 79 8.43 11.26 -3.57
CA TYR A 79 8.53 11.32 -5.02
C TYR A 79 9.99 11.13 -5.44
N ALA A 80 10.24 10.19 -6.35
CA ALA A 80 11.56 9.89 -6.90
C ALA A 80 11.62 10.09 -8.42
N GLY A 81 10.48 10.34 -9.07
CA GLY A 81 10.37 10.48 -10.53
C GLY A 81 10.65 9.20 -11.31
N THR A 82 10.69 8.05 -10.64
CA THR A 82 10.90 6.74 -11.27
C THR A 82 9.64 5.91 -11.15
N GLU A 83 8.92 5.77 -12.26
CA GLU A 83 7.71 4.97 -12.32
C GLU A 83 8.04 3.48 -12.54
N HIS A 84 7.31 2.61 -11.86
CA HIS A 84 7.35 1.17 -12.14
C HIS A 84 5.98 0.53 -11.95
N GLU A 85 5.83 -0.66 -12.54
CA GLU A 85 4.69 -1.52 -12.29
C GLU A 85 5.05 -2.51 -11.17
N PRO A 86 4.50 -2.34 -9.95
CA PRO A 86 4.78 -3.26 -8.86
C PRO A 86 4.03 -4.57 -9.04
N ASP A 87 4.63 -5.66 -8.57
CA ASP A 87 3.96 -6.96 -8.57
C ASP A 87 2.89 -7.04 -7.46
N GLY A 88 2.14 -8.15 -7.45
CA GLY A 88 1.08 -8.37 -6.46
C GLY A 88 1.57 -8.41 -5.02
N LEU A 89 2.76 -8.95 -4.75
CA LEU A 89 3.30 -9.02 -3.40
C LEU A 89 3.76 -7.65 -2.92
N GLU A 90 4.42 -6.88 -3.77
CA GLU A 90 4.79 -5.50 -3.48
C GLU A 90 3.53 -4.67 -3.18
N CYS A 91 2.46 -4.85 -3.95
CA CYS A 91 1.18 -4.20 -3.67
C CYS A 91 0.59 -4.65 -2.31
N LEU A 92 0.57 -5.94 -2.02
CA LEU A 92 -0.11 -6.48 -0.83
C LEU A 92 0.68 -6.24 0.46
N CYS A 93 2.00 -6.42 0.41
CA CYS A 93 2.90 -6.45 1.57
C CYS A 93 3.90 -5.31 1.61
N GLY A 94 4.33 -4.78 0.47
CA GLY A 94 5.35 -3.73 0.40
C GLY A 94 6.60 -4.07 1.23
N LYS A 95 7.14 -3.10 1.99
CA LYS A 95 8.36 -3.22 2.81
C LYS A 95 8.12 -3.70 4.24
N THR A 96 7.12 -4.56 4.47
CA THR A 96 6.72 -5.00 5.82
C THR A 96 7.35 -6.32 6.28
N GLU A 97 8.05 -7.02 5.40
CA GLU A 97 8.67 -8.32 5.70
C GLU A 97 9.71 -8.22 6.84
N GLY A 98 9.72 -9.20 7.74
CA GLY A 98 10.59 -9.26 8.91
C GLY A 98 10.15 -8.41 10.11
N GLN A 99 9.08 -7.62 9.98
CA GLN A 99 8.54 -6.84 11.10
C GLN A 99 7.70 -7.70 12.06
N PRO A 100 7.64 -7.36 13.36
CA PRO A 100 6.68 -7.97 14.28
C PRO A 100 5.25 -7.87 13.75
N GLY A 101 4.54 -9.00 13.70
CA GLY A 101 3.18 -9.07 13.19
C GLY A 101 3.05 -9.23 11.67
N PHE A 102 4.17 -9.35 10.93
CA PHE A 102 4.14 -9.57 9.48
C PHE A 102 3.30 -10.78 9.06
N GLY A 103 3.48 -11.93 9.70
CA GLY A 103 2.69 -13.13 9.38
C GLY A 103 1.18 -12.91 9.56
N ALA A 104 0.78 -12.21 10.64
CA ALA A 104 -0.62 -11.86 10.89
C ALA A 104 -1.15 -10.83 9.89
N TYR A 105 -0.32 -9.89 9.45
CA TYR A 105 -0.66 -8.95 8.38
C TYR A 105 -0.86 -9.68 7.04
N CYS A 106 0.04 -10.61 6.66
CA CYS A 106 -0.11 -11.46 5.49
C CYS A 106 -1.42 -12.25 5.54
N ALA A 107 -1.74 -12.87 6.68
CA ALA A 107 -3.01 -13.59 6.86
C ALA A 107 -4.22 -12.68 6.66
N GLN A 108 -4.18 -11.44 7.18
CA GLN A 108 -5.23 -10.45 6.97
C GLN A 108 -5.40 -10.10 5.49
N GLN A 109 -4.30 -9.92 4.75
CA GLN A 109 -4.37 -9.63 3.31
C GLN A 109 -4.86 -10.80 2.50
N ASN A 110 -4.42 -12.00 2.86
CA ASN A 110 -4.86 -13.22 2.21
C ASN A 110 -6.38 -13.45 2.39
N GLY A 111 -6.93 -13.14 3.57
CA GLY A 111 -8.37 -13.20 3.82
C GLY A 111 -9.18 -12.28 2.90
N LYS A 112 -8.64 -11.12 2.51
CA LYS A 112 -9.27 -10.23 1.51
C LYS A 112 -9.09 -10.76 0.10
N LEU A 113 -7.88 -11.23 -0.23
CA LEU A 113 -7.53 -11.75 -1.55
C LEU A 113 -8.34 -13.00 -1.91
N LYS A 114 -8.56 -13.91 -0.97
CA LYS A 114 -9.45 -15.07 -1.13
C LYS A 114 -10.89 -14.65 -1.46
N LYS A 115 -11.41 -13.60 -0.82
CA LYS A 115 -12.74 -13.07 -1.15
C LYS A 115 -12.79 -12.48 -2.55
N TYR A 116 -11.73 -11.75 -2.95
CA TYR A 116 -11.59 -11.25 -4.31
C TYR A 116 -11.59 -12.41 -5.34
N ARG A 117 -10.80 -13.45 -5.06
CA ARG A 117 -10.69 -14.65 -5.89
C ARG A 117 -12.02 -15.36 -6.15
N LEU A 118 -12.91 -15.40 -5.17
CA LEU A 118 -14.25 -15.99 -5.31
C LEU A 118 -15.14 -15.24 -6.31
N GLY A 119 -14.88 -13.94 -6.52
CA GLY A 119 -15.62 -13.11 -7.49
C GLY A 119 -15.08 -13.16 -8.92
N LEU A 120 -13.93 -13.81 -9.14
CA LEU A 120 -13.30 -13.89 -10.45
C LEU A 120 -13.81 -15.08 -11.26
N ALA A 121 -14.06 -14.85 -12.55
CA ALA A 121 -14.24 -15.93 -13.51
C ALA A 121 -12.93 -16.69 -13.73
N PRO A 122 -12.98 -17.99 -14.11
CA PRO A 122 -11.77 -18.73 -14.48
C PRO A 122 -10.98 -18.03 -15.59
N GLY A 123 -9.66 -17.98 -15.44
CA GLY A 123 -8.76 -17.32 -16.39
C GLY A 123 -7.47 -16.84 -15.73
N ALA A 124 -6.61 -16.19 -16.51
CA ALA A 124 -5.26 -15.82 -16.10
C ALA A 124 -5.20 -14.97 -14.80
N GLU A 125 -6.20 -14.12 -14.57
CA GLU A 125 -6.27 -13.33 -13.35
C GLU A 125 -6.57 -14.19 -12.11
N ALA A 126 -7.54 -15.11 -12.23
CA ALA A 126 -7.85 -16.07 -11.18
C ALA A 126 -6.62 -16.93 -10.83
N ASP A 127 -5.90 -17.42 -11.84
CA ASP A 127 -4.69 -18.22 -11.66
C ASP A 127 -3.57 -17.42 -10.97
N ALA A 128 -3.35 -16.16 -11.39
CA ALA A 128 -2.37 -15.28 -10.77
C ALA A 128 -2.72 -14.97 -9.30
N VAL A 129 -4.00 -14.78 -9.00
CA VAL A 129 -4.49 -14.58 -7.63
C VAL A 129 -4.29 -15.85 -6.78
N ASP A 130 -4.50 -17.04 -7.35
CA ASP A 130 -4.26 -18.31 -6.64
C ASP A 130 -2.77 -18.47 -6.27
N VAL A 131 -1.86 -18.09 -7.16
CA VAL A 131 -0.41 -18.07 -6.86
C VAL A 131 -0.10 -17.11 -5.71
N LEU A 132 -0.66 -15.90 -5.72
CA LEU A 132 -0.48 -14.92 -4.65
C LEU A 132 -1.05 -15.40 -3.31
N ILE A 133 -2.19 -16.09 -3.32
CA ILE A 133 -2.78 -16.70 -2.12
C ILE A 133 -1.81 -17.69 -1.49
N GLN A 134 -1.27 -18.62 -2.29
CA GLN A 134 -0.31 -19.62 -1.80
C GLN A 134 0.96 -18.99 -1.24
N GLU A 135 1.45 -17.93 -1.88
CA GLU A 135 2.63 -17.21 -1.41
C GLU A 135 2.39 -16.49 -0.09
N LEU A 136 1.23 -15.85 0.08
CA LEU A 136 0.86 -15.25 1.36
C LEU A 136 0.65 -16.30 2.46
N GLU A 137 0.17 -17.50 2.15
CA GLU A 137 0.05 -18.59 3.14
C GLU A 137 1.42 -19.00 3.68
N LYS A 138 2.41 -19.18 2.82
CA LYS A 138 3.79 -19.50 3.24
C LYS A 138 4.34 -18.43 4.17
N ARG A 139 4.14 -17.15 3.82
CA ARG A 139 4.65 -16.00 4.59
C ARG A 139 3.89 -15.76 5.89
N SER A 140 2.64 -16.22 5.99
CA SER A 140 1.85 -16.09 7.22
C SER A 140 2.32 -17.04 8.33
N CYS A 141 3.10 -18.07 7.98
CA CYS A 141 3.63 -19.08 8.90
C CYS A 141 5.07 -18.80 9.38
N LEU A 142 5.69 -17.71 8.91
CA LEU A 142 7.01 -17.23 9.32
C LEU A 142 6.90 -16.24 10.49
#